data_AF-A0A554IMM8-F1
#
_entry.id   AF-A0A554IMM8-F1
#
_cell.length_a   1.000
_cell.length_b   1.000
_cell.length_c   1.000
_cell.angle_alpha   90.00
_cell.angle_beta   90.00
_cell.angle_gamma   90.00
#
_symmetry.space_group_name_H-M   'P 1'
#
loop_
_entity.id
_entity.type
_entity.pdbx_description
1 polymer ?
#
loop_
_entity_poly.entity_id
_entity_poly.type
_entity_poly.pdbx_seq_one_letter_code
_entity_poly.pdbx_strand_id
1 'polypeptide(L)' 'MCLFESNRPEAGFTVTAPAAQGFVTYGPTLSAAKKMAKEGLEFHYECTLLEHCAPRGRALQYAGN' A
#
# COMPACT_ATOMS: atom_id res chain seq x y z
N MET A 1 -4.88 -9.89 -5.51
CA MET A 1 -4.12 -9.86 -6.78
C MET A 1 -3.59 -8.44 -6.96
N CYS A 2 -2.27 -8.27 -7.12
CA CYS A 2 -1.63 -6.95 -7.28
C CYS A 2 -0.97 -6.86 -8.67
N LEU A 3 -0.96 -5.66 -9.25
CA LEU A 3 -0.30 -5.34 -10.52
C LEU A 3 1.00 -4.61 -10.22
N PHE A 4 2.08 -5.01 -10.90
CA PHE A 4 3.41 -4.42 -10.76
C PHE A 4 3.81 -3.78 -12.08
N GLU A 5 3.92 -2.46 -12.10
CA GLU A 5 4.27 -1.68 -13.30
C GLU A 5 5.68 -1.11 -13.14
N SER A 6 6.51 -1.35 -14.16
CA SER A 6 7.84 -0.75 -14.28
C SER A 6 7.96 -0.13 -15.67
N ASN A 7 8.15 1.19 -15.74
CA ASN A 7 8.41 1.90 -17.00
C ASN A 7 9.88 1.72 -17.45
N ARG A 8 10.81 1.53 -16.50
CA ARG A 8 12.21 1.19 -16.76
C ARG A 8 12.80 0.38 -15.59
N PRO A 9 13.70 -0.58 -15.85
CA PRO A 9 14.29 -1.43 -14.81
C PRO A 9 15.04 -0.64 -13.73
N GLU A 10 15.57 0.54 -14.06
CA GLU A 10 16.23 1.45 -13.10
C GLU A 10 15.27 2.36 -12.31
N ALA A 11 13.98 2.40 -12.66
CA ALA A 11 12.99 3.27 -12.02
C ALA A 11 12.12 2.55 -10.96
N GLY A 12 12.40 1.27 -10.67
CA GLY A 12 11.64 0.46 -9.71
C GLY A 12 10.25 0.03 -10.20
N PHE A 13 9.39 -0.35 -9.25
CA PHE A 13 8.06 -0.93 -9.47
C PHE A 13 7.02 -0.18 -8.67
N THR A 14 6.04 0.39 -9.37
CA THR A 14 4.80 0.85 -8.77
C THR A 14 3.85 -0.33 -8.65
N VAL A 15 3.20 -0.47 -7.50
CA VAL A 15 2.25 -1.55 -7.22
C VAL A 15 0.88 -0.96 -6.94
N THR A 16 -0.12 -1.50 -7.64
CA THR A 16 -1.53 -1.19 -7.39
C THR A 16 -2.29 -2.48 -7.09
N ALA A 17 -3.35 -2.39 -6.30
CA ALA A 17 -4.22 -3.51 -5.99
C ALA A 17 -5.66 -3.16 -6.37
N PRO A 18 -6.18 -3.65 -7.52
CA PRO A 18 -7.55 -3.32 -7.96
C PRO A 18 -8.64 -3.68 -6.94
N ALA A 19 -8.40 -4.70 -6.12
CA ALA A 19 -9.31 -5.14 -5.07
C ALA A 19 -9.29 -4.23 -3.81
N ALA A 20 -8.28 -3.38 -3.66
CA ALA A 20 -8.12 -2.44 -2.56
C ALA A 20 -8.08 -1.01 -3.12
N GLN A 21 -9.25 -0.40 -3.25
CA GLN A 21 -9.41 0.90 -3.91
C GLN A 21 -8.56 1.97 -3.21
N GLY A 22 -7.73 2.68 -3.99
CA GLY A 22 -6.81 3.69 -3.46
C GLY A 22 -5.48 3.14 -2.95
N PHE A 23 -5.26 1.82 -2.98
CA PHE A 23 -3.96 1.25 -2.60
C PHE A 23 -2.93 1.41 -3.72
N VAL A 24 -1.88 2.18 -3.42
CA VAL A 24 -0.70 2.36 -4.27
C VAL A 24 0.55 2.30 -3.40
N THR A 25 1.57 1.55 -3.83
CA THR A 25 2.89 1.51 -3.19
C THR A 25 4.00 1.40 -4.23
N TYR A 26 5.26 1.47 -3.80
CA TYR A 26 6.42 1.45 -4.67
C TYR A 26 7.55 0.61 -4.07
N GLY A 27 8.35 -0.06 -4.89
CA GLY A 27 9.61 -0.66 -4.45
C GLY A 27 10.69 -0.65 -5.53
N PRO A 28 11.97 -0.48 -5.17
CA PRO A 28 13.06 -0.35 -6.15
C PRO A 28 13.37 -1.66 -6.90
N THR A 29 12.98 -2.81 -6.35
CA THR A 29 13.09 -4.12 -6.99
C THR A 29 11.76 -4.86 -6.87
N LEU A 30 11.52 -5.87 -7.70
CA LEU A 30 10.30 -6.68 -7.62
C LEU A 30 10.14 -7.32 -6.24
N SER A 31 11.24 -7.76 -5.61
CA SER A 31 11.22 -8.33 -4.26
C SER A 31 10.79 -7.30 -3.22
N ALA A 32 11.40 -6.11 -3.25
CA ALA A 32 11.03 -5.01 -2.35
C ALA A 32 9.57 -4.58 -2.55
N ALA A 33 9.13 -4.44 -3.81
CA ALA A 33 7.77 -4.08 -4.15
C ALA A 33 6.74 -5.11 -3.66
N LYS A 34 7.05 -6.41 -3.74
CA LYS A 34 6.19 -7.47 -3.18
C LYS A 34 6.10 -7.40 -1.66
N LYS A 35 7.23 -7.17 -0.97
CA LYS A 35 7.25 -7.02 0.49
C LYS A 35 6.40 -5.81 0.91
N MET A 36 6.62 -4.66 0.26
CA MET A 36 5.88 -3.42 0.54
C MET A 36 4.40 -3.55 0.20
N ALA A 37 4.06 -4.25 -0.87
CA ALA A 37 2.67 -4.53 -1.22
C ALA A 37 1.97 -5.41 -0.17
N LYS A 38 2.66 -6.42 0.37
CA LYS A 38 2.09 -7.28 1.42
C LYS A 38 1.82 -6.48 2.70
N GLU A 39 2.83 -5.82 3.24
CA GLU A 39 2.73 -5.06 4.50
C GLU A 39 1.73 -3.90 4.35
N GLY A 40 1.78 -3.18 3.22
CA GLY A 40 0.86 -2.08 2.96
C GLY A 40 -0.58 -2.55 2.79
N LEU A 41 -0.83 -3.72 2.20
CA LEU A 41 -2.18 -4.24 2.01
C LEU A 41 -2.78 -4.75 3.33
N GLU A 42 -1.97 -5.40 4.18
CA GLU A 42 -2.36 -5.76 5.55
C GLU A 42 -2.78 -4.51 6.33
N PHE A 43 -1.94 -3.47 6.31
CA PHE A 43 -2.25 -2.19 6.95
C PHE A 43 -3.50 -1.52 6.35
N HIS A 44 -3.65 -1.54 5.02
CA HIS A 44 -4.82 -0.96 4.35
C HIS A 44 -6.12 -1.62 4.82
N TYR A 45 -6.17 -2.96 4.89
CA TYR A 45 -7.35 -3.66 5.39
C TYR A 45 -7.58 -3.43 6.87
N GLU A 46 -6.53 -3.42 7.69
CA GLU A 46 -6.65 -3.06 9.11
C GLU A 46 -7.28 -1.67 9.26
N CYS A 47 -6.79 -0.66 8.54
CA CYS A 47 -7.36 0.67 8.53
C CYS A 47 -8.82 0.67 8.05
N THR A 48 -9.15 0.01 6.95
CA THR A 48 -10.53 -0.05 6.43
C THR A 48 -11.49 -0.72 7.42
N LEU A 49 -11.06 -1.82 8.06
CA LEU A 49 -11.84 -2.50 9.09
C LEU A 49 -11.98 -1.65 10.36
N LEU A 50 -10.93 -0.96 10.75
CA LEU A 50 -10.93 -0.04 11.89
C LEU A 50 -11.78 1.20 11.63
N GLU A 51 -11.83 1.74 10.42
CA GLU A 51 -12.72 2.85 10.06
C GLU A 51 -14.19 2.42 10.02
N HIS A 52 -14.46 1.17 9.65
CA HIS A 52 -15.81 0.60 9.76
C HIS A 52 -16.21 0.27 11.20
N CYS A 53 -15.24 0.09 12.12
CA CYS A 53 -15.48 -0.33 13.51
C CYS A 53 -15.25 0.81 14.53
N ALA A 54 -14.62 1.92 14.16
CA ALA A 54 -14.34 3.06 15.03
C ALA A 54 -14.49 4.40 14.27
N PRO A 55 -15.22 5.39 14.84
CA PRO A 55 -15.31 6.71 14.22
C PRO A 55 -13.93 7.37 14.22
N ARG A 56 -13.47 7.76 13.02
CA ARG A 56 -12.34 8.68 12.71
C ARG A 56 -11.44 9.05 13.89
N GLY A 57 -10.29 8.39 14.04
CA GLY A 57 -9.34 8.76 15.10
C GLY A 57 -7.88 8.35 14.98
N ARG A 58 -7.42 7.70 13.89
CA ARG A 58 -6.02 7.20 13.82
C ARG A 58 -5.19 7.54 12.58
N ALA A 59 -5.77 8.10 11.53
CA ALA A 59 -5.00 8.50 10.34
C ALA A 59 -4.03 9.68 10.57
N LEU A 60 -4.15 10.41 11.69
CA LEU A 60 -3.31 11.56 12.01
C LEU A 60 -1.96 11.21 12.68
N GLN A 61 -1.73 9.97 13.13
CA GLN A 61 -0.48 9.64 13.82
C GLN A 61 0.74 9.51 12.90
N TYR A 62 0.54 9.28 11.60
CA TYR A 62 1.65 9.14 10.62
C TYR A 62 1.95 10.42 9.84
N ALA A 63 1.19 11.51 10.03
CA ALA A 63 1.45 12.80 9.40
C ALA A 63 2.43 13.69 10.21
N GLY A 64 3.00 13.16 11.29
CA GLY A 64 3.95 13.87 12.15
C GLY A 64 5.25 13.09 12.31
N ASN A 65 6.12 13.18 11.32
CA ASN A 65 7.58 13.06 11.46
C ASN A 65 8.27 13.77 10.29
#